data_AF-A0A522A2N6-F1
#
_entry.id   AF-A0A522A2N6-F1
#
_cell.length_a   1.000
_cell.length_b   1.000
_cell.length_c   1.000
_cell.angle_alpha   90.00
_cell.angle_beta   90.00
_cell.angle_gamma   90.00
#
_symmetry.space_group_name_H-M   'P 1'
#
loop_
_entity.id
_entity.type
_entity.pdbx_description
1 polymer ?
#
loop_
_entity_poly.entity_id
_entity_poly.type
_entity_poly.pdbx_seq_one_letter_code
_entity_poly.pdbx_strand_id
1 'polypeptide(L)'
;MQSNGSSSTTAAQSQASAALSKISPALARAHERIVAQAQSESTSISQLGQYKATVSSLATASNALGGISSKTTASDAVKMVESFIATFNNAIKQANTASNTSGQSQTNASRTLVESKRTLSSTDSSRSQLNKLGITRQQDGTLALDASVLQKSLANAPDATTATLSQLGKVIGKRAESELADKGRLNVASTKSSERALALKQQQSALLSAATSMSQAQTSSASWASKQALLKYSAS
;
A
#
# COMPACT_ATOMS: atom_id res chain seq x y z
N MET A 1 -24.91 -12.09 12.18
CA MET A 1 -23.67 -12.89 12.14
C MET A 1 -22.53 -11.94 12.47
N GLN A 2 -22.09 -11.94 13.74
CA GLN A 2 -21.17 -10.95 14.30
C GLN A 2 -19.72 -11.43 14.24
N SER A 3 -18.85 -10.47 13.93
CA SER A 3 -17.41 -10.52 13.73
C SER A 3 -16.62 -11.07 14.92
N ASN A 4 -15.84 -12.13 14.74
CA ASN A 4 -15.00 -12.72 15.78
C ASN A 4 -13.54 -12.99 15.32
N GLY A 5 -13.00 -12.14 14.44
CA GLY A 5 -11.68 -12.32 13.84
C GLY A 5 -10.52 -11.53 14.46
N SER A 6 -10.80 -10.50 15.26
CA SER A 6 -9.77 -9.54 15.71
C SER A 6 -9.32 -9.70 17.17
N SER A 7 -10.05 -10.48 17.98
CA SER A 7 -9.78 -10.61 19.43
C SER A 7 -8.84 -11.77 19.77
N SER A 8 -8.72 -12.78 18.90
CA SER A 8 -7.94 -13.99 19.17
C SER A 8 -6.43 -13.82 18.90
N THR A 9 -6.04 -12.99 17.93
CA THR A 9 -4.64 -12.72 17.59
C THR A 9 -3.92 -11.90 18.66
N THR A 10 -4.59 -10.89 19.22
CA THR A 10 -4.01 -10.02 20.26
C THR A 10 -3.81 -10.75 21.59
N ALA A 11 -4.73 -11.66 21.95
CA ALA A 11 -4.63 -12.47 23.17
C ALA A 11 -3.51 -13.52 23.10
N ALA A 12 -3.37 -14.22 21.98
CA ALA A 12 -2.30 -15.21 21.76
C ALA A 12 -0.90 -14.55 21.70
N GLN A 13 -0.81 -13.36 21.10
CA GLN A 13 0.44 -12.59 21.03
C GLN A 13 0.87 -12.05 22.39
N SER A 14 -0.09 -11.65 23.23
CA SER A 14 0.17 -11.21 24.61
C SER A 14 0.61 -12.37 25.51
N GLN A 15 0.06 -13.57 25.32
CA GLN A 15 0.51 -14.79 26.02
C GLN A 15 1.92 -15.21 25.59
N ALA A 16 2.25 -15.13 24.30
CA ALA A 16 3.59 -15.44 23.79
C ALA A 16 4.65 -14.48 24.34
N SER A 17 4.39 -13.16 24.33
CA SER A 17 5.30 -12.16 24.92
C SER A 17 5.47 -12.35 26.43
N ALA A 18 4.38 -12.66 27.15
CA ALA A 18 4.42 -12.92 28.59
C ALA A 18 5.13 -14.23 28.96
N ALA A 19 5.09 -15.26 28.10
CA ALA A 19 5.88 -16.47 28.28
C ALA A 19 7.36 -16.22 27.97
N LEU A 20 7.66 -15.44 26.94
CA LEU A 20 9.02 -15.04 26.56
C LEU A 20 9.67 -14.16 27.63
N SER A 21 8.93 -13.26 28.27
CA SER A 21 9.47 -12.35 29.29
C SER A 21 9.92 -13.09 30.55
N LYS A 22 9.29 -14.24 30.86
CA LYS A 22 9.70 -15.16 31.93
C LYS A 22 11.03 -15.88 31.62
N ILE A 23 11.37 -16.03 30.33
CA ILE A 23 12.64 -16.63 29.87
C ILE A 23 13.70 -15.53 29.75
N SER A 24 13.43 -14.48 28.97
CA SER A 24 14.19 -13.23 29.03
C SER A 24 13.37 -12.02 28.53
N PRO A 25 13.47 -10.86 29.22
CA PRO A 25 12.81 -9.63 28.80
C PRO A 25 13.26 -9.13 27.41
N ALA A 26 14.50 -9.42 27.01
CA ALA A 26 15.03 -9.06 25.70
C ALA A 26 14.32 -9.82 24.56
N LEU A 27 14.02 -11.11 24.75
CA LEU A 27 13.29 -11.92 23.77
C LEU A 27 11.84 -11.46 23.61
N ALA A 28 11.18 -11.09 24.71
CA ALA A 28 9.83 -10.53 24.67
C ALA A 28 9.79 -9.22 23.86
N ARG A 29 10.73 -8.30 24.11
CA ARG A 29 10.85 -7.06 23.33
C ARG A 29 11.17 -7.31 21.86
N ALA A 30 12.03 -8.28 21.56
CA ALA A 30 12.35 -8.66 20.19
C ALA A 30 11.11 -9.24 19.48
N HIS A 31 10.34 -10.09 20.16
CA HIS A 31 9.08 -10.62 19.64
C HIS A 31 8.07 -9.51 19.34
N GLU A 32 7.82 -8.61 20.29
CA GLU A 32 6.91 -7.48 20.11
C GLU A 32 7.31 -6.61 18.91
N ARG A 33 8.61 -6.35 18.73
CA ARG A 33 9.13 -5.61 17.57
C ARG A 33 8.87 -6.35 16.25
N ILE A 34 9.15 -7.65 16.20
CA ILE A 34 8.90 -8.47 15.00
C ILE A 34 7.42 -8.46 14.65
N VAL A 35 6.53 -8.58 15.64
CA VAL A 35 5.10 -8.57 15.36
C VAL A 35 4.60 -7.19 14.93
N ALA A 36 5.07 -6.11 15.57
CA ALA A 36 4.75 -4.76 15.14
C ALA A 36 5.21 -4.51 13.68
N GLN A 37 6.40 -5.01 13.31
CA GLN A 37 6.88 -4.95 11.93
C GLN A 37 6.02 -5.78 10.98
N ALA A 38 5.64 -7.00 11.36
CA ALA A 38 4.80 -7.87 10.53
C ALA A 38 3.42 -7.26 10.28
N GLN A 39 2.83 -6.63 11.30
CA GLN A 39 1.56 -5.91 11.17
C GLN A 39 1.70 -4.71 10.24
N SER A 40 2.77 -3.93 10.39
CA SER A 40 3.07 -2.79 9.51
C SER A 40 3.25 -3.20 8.04
N GLU A 41 3.92 -4.33 7.78
CA GLU A 41 4.10 -4.86 6.42
C GLU A 41 2.77 -5.40 5.87
N SER A 42 1.93 -6.05 6.68
CA SER A 42 0.58 -6.48 6.27
C SER A 42 -0.29 -5.29 5.82
N THR A 43 -0.28 -4.20 6.60
CA THR A 43 -0.95 -2.95 6.22
C THR A 43 -0.37 -2.38 4.92
N SER A 44 0.96 -2.41 4.77
CA SER A 44 1.66 -1.94 3.56
C SER A 44 1.26 -2.73 2.31
N ILE A 45 1.17 -4.07 2.42
CA ILE A 45 0.72 -4.95 1.33
C ILE A 45 -0.73 -4.63 0.95
N SER A 46 -1.62 -4.45 1.94
CA SER A 46 -3.01 -4.09 1.68
C SER A 46 -3.13 -2.74 0.97
N GLN A 47 -2.38 -1.73 1.42
CA GLN A 47 -2.35 -0.41 0.79
C GLN A 47 -1.80 -0.47 -0.65
N LEU A 48 -0.71 -1.20 -0.89
CA LEU A 48 -0.17 -1.41 -2.23
C LEU A 48 -1.16 -2.12 -3.14
N GLY A 49 -1.87 -3.13 -2.63
CA GLY A 49 -2.91 -3.85 -3.38
C GLY A 49 -4.08 -2.96 -3.79
N GLN A 50 -4.60 -2.16 -2.84
CA GLN A 50 -5.68 -1.19 -3.11
C GLN A 50 -5.24 -0.12 -4.11
N TYR A 51 -4.01 0.39 -3.96
CA TYR A 51 -3.47 1.36 -4.89
C TYR A 51 -3.23 0.76 -6.28
N LYS A 52 -2.71 -0.47 -6.38
CA LYS A 52 -2.54 -1.20 -7.65
C LYS A 52 -3.89 -1.36 -8.36
N ALA A 53 -4.95 -1.72 -7.64
CA ALA A 53 -6.30 -1.79 -8.20
C ALA A 53 -6.76 -0.41 -8.72
N THR A 54 -6.50 0.64 -7.97
CA THR A 54 -6.85 2.03 -8.34
C THR A 54 -6.08 2.49 -9.59
N VAL A 55 -4.78 2.20 -9.68
CA VAL A 55 -3.96 2.50 -10.86
C VAL A 55 -4.41 1.67 -12.06
N SER A 56 -4.88 0.45 -11.87
CA SER A 56 -5.49 -0.37 -12.93
C SER A 56 -6.77 0.27 -13.45
N SER A 57 -7.68 0.69 -12.57
CA SER A 57 -8.88 1.44 -12.97
C SER A 57 -8.55 2.75 -13.68
N LEU A 58 -7.51 3.46 -13.23
CA LEU A 58 -7.00 4.65 -13.91
C LEU A 58 -6.46 4.31 -15.30
N ALA A 59 -5.69 3.22 -15.47
CA ALA A 59 -5.21 2.80 -16.78
C ALA A 59 -6.38 2.52 -17.74
N THR A 60 -7.42 1.81 -17.28
CA THR A 60 -8.64 1.57 -18.06
C THR A 60 -9.34 2.87 -18.45
N ALA A 61 -9.58 3.78 -17.51
CA ALA A 61 -10.23 5.07 -17.78
C ALA A 61 -9.38 5.95 -18.71
N SER A 62 -8.05 5.91 -18.56
CA SER A 62 -7.09 6.63 -19.39
C SER A 62 -7.04 6.10 -20.81
N ASN A 63 -7.13 4.78 -21.00
CA ASN A 63 -7.18 4.16 -22.32
C ASN A 63 -8.51 4.45 -23.03
N ALA A 64 -9.63 4.43 -22.29
CA ALA A 64 -10.92 4.88 -22.82
C ALA A 64 -10.87 6.34 -23.27
N LEU A 65 -10.32 7.23 -22.43
CA LEU A 65 -10.10 8.63 -22.80
C LEU A 65 -9.11 8.78 -23.97
N GLY A 66 -8.08 7.94 -24.03
CA GLY A 66 -7.10 7.88 -25.11
C GLY A 66 -7.71 7.50 -26.47
N GLY A 67 -8.81 6.74 -26.45
CA GLY A 67 -9.59 6.36 -27.63
C GLY A 67 -10.66 7.37 -28.04
N ILE A 68 -10.81 8.49 -27.32
CA ILE A 68 -11.77 9.53 -27.69
C ILE A 68 -11.45 10.10 -29.08
N SER A 69 -12.49 10.41 -29.85
CA SER A 69 -12.35 10.99 -31.19
C SER A 69 -13.50 11.96 -31.45
N SER A 70 -13.46 12.68 -32.57
CA SER A 70 -14.56 13.58 -32.97
C SER A 70 -15.87 12.87 -33.31
N LYS A 71 -15.88 11.54 -33.42
CA LYS A 71 -17.11 10.73 -33.53
C LYS A 71 -17.79 10.49 -32.18
N THR A 72 -17.08 10.70 -31.07
CA THR A 72 -17.63 10.57 -29.72
C THR A 72 -18.62 11.71 -29.45
N THR A 73 -19.81 11.38 -28.95
CA THR A 73 -20.80 12.41 -28.61
C THR A 73 -20.29 13.29 -27.47
N ALA A 74 -20.71 14.56 -27.42
CA ALA A 74 -20.27 15.48 -26.38
C ALA A 74 -20.64 14.97 -24.96
N SER A 75 -21.80 14.33 -24.80
CA SER A 75 -22.22 13.71 -23.53
C SER A 75 -21.29 12.57 -23.13
N ASP A 76 -20.93 11.69 -24.06
CA ASP A 76 -20.05 10.55 -23.75
C ASP A 76 -18.62 11.02 -23.47
N ALA A 77 -18.15 12.03 -24.21
CA ALA A 77 -16.87 12.69 -23.97
C ALA A 77 -16.78 13.24 -22.54
N VAL A 78 -17.81 13.93 -22.07
CA VAL A 78 -17.87 14.46 -20.70
C VAL A 78 -17.80 13.32 -19.67
N LYS A 79 -18.61 12.26 -19.84
CA LYS A 79 -18.58 11.10 -18.92
C LYS A 79 -17.22 10.40 -18.88
N MET A 80 -16.56 10.26 -20.02
CA MET A 80 -15.20 9.68 -20.07
C MET A 80 -14.21 10.55 -19.31
N VAL A 81 -14.28 11.87 -19.45
CA VAL A 81 -13.42 12.82 -18.70
C VAL A 81 -13.72 12.77 -17.20
N GLU A 82 -14.99 12.73 -16.81
CA GLU A 82 -15.40 12.62 -15.40
C GLU A 82 -14.87 11.32 -14.77
N SER A 83 -15.02 10.19 -15.45
CA SER A 83 -14.51 8.89 -15.00
C SER A 83 -12.98 8.87 -14.87
N PHE A 84 -12.28 9.44 -15.86
CA PHE A 84 -10.83 9.62 -15.80
C PHE A 84 -10.40 10.49 -14.61
N ILE A 85 -11.05 11.65 -14.40
CA ILE A 85 -10.71 12.55 -13.30
C ILE A 85 -11.01 11.90 -11.95
N ALA A 86 -12.13 11.18 -11.82
CA ALA A 86 -12.50 10.48 -10.59
C ALA A 86 -11.46 9.41 -10.21
N THR A 87 -11.06 8.58 -11.17
CA THR A 87 -10.04 7.53 -10.94
C THR A 87 -8.65 8.12 -10.69
N PHE A 88 -8.27 9.17 -11.41
CA PHE A 88 -7.02 9.90 -11.18
C PHE A 88 -6.98 10.50 -9.77
N ASN A 89 -8.04 11.21 -9.37
CA ASN A 89 -8.14 11.82 -8.04
C ASN A 89 -8.12 10.78 -6.91
N ASN A 90 -8.73 9.60 -7.14
CA ASN A 90 -8.66 8.50 -6.17
C ASN A 90 -7.21 8.00 -5.99
N ALA A 91 -6.46 7.84 -7.08
CA ALA A 91 -5.04 7.48 -7.00
C ALA A 91 -4.23 8.55 -6.22
N ILE A 92 -4.42 9.83 -6.53
CA ILE A 92 -3.73 10.92 -5.82
C ILE A 92 -4.08 10.93 -4.33
N LYS A 93 -5.35 10.76 -3.97
CA LYS A 93 -5.80 10.72 -2.56
C LYS A 93 -5.18 9.56 -1.80
N GLN A 94 -5.16 8.35 -2.37
CA GLN A 94 -4.56 7.19 -1.71
C GLN A 94 -3.05 7.38 -1.48
N ALA A 95 -2.33 7.95 -2.45
CA ALA A 95 -0.92 8.27 -2.28
C ALA A 95 -0.67 9.38 -1.24
N ASN A 96 -1.55 10.38 -1.15
CA ASN A 96 -1.49 11.43 -0.13
C ASN A 96 -1.70 10.86 1.29
N THR A 97 -2.67 9.96 1.46
CA THR A 97 -2.90 9.27 2.75
C THR A 97 -1.66 8.50 3.20
N ALA A 98 -0.96 7.86 2.27
CA ALA A 98 0.30 7.16 2.57
C ALA A 98 1.47 8.08 2.91
N SER A 99 1.43 9.35 2.49
CA SER A 99 2.46 10.37 2.77
C SER A 99 2.28 11.03 4.13
N ASN A 100 1.03 11.12 4.63
CA ASN A 100 0.66 11.82 5.85
C ASN A 100 0.79 10.99 7.14
N THR A 101 1.50 9.86 7.10
CA THR A 101 1.88 9.07 8.29
C THR A 101 3.01 9.76 9.05
N SER A 102 2.74 10.98 9.50
CA SER A 102 3.62 11.81 10.34
C SER A 102 4.02 11.04 11.60
N GLY A 103 5.31 10.71 11.73
CA GLY A 103 5.87 10.06 12.92
C GLY A 103 6.02 8.54 12.87
N GLN A 104 5.55 7.86 11.81
CA GLN A 104 5.90 6.45 11.57
C GLN A 104 7.02 6.36 10.52
N SER A 105 7.97 5.47 10.76
CA SER A 105 9.08 5.22 9.84
C SER A 105 8.51 4.86 8.46
N GLN A 106 8.71 5.73 7.46
CA GLN A 106 8.16 5.53 6.12
C GLN A 106 8.55 4.15 5.60
N THR A 107 7.55 3.30 5.37
CA THR A 107 7.74 1.99 4.76
C THR A 107 8.13 2.14 3.30
N ASN A 108 8.76 1.13 2.70
CA ASN A 108 9.05 1.14 1.27
C ASN A 108 7.77 1.33 0.44
N ALA A 109 6.64 0.76 0.89
CA ALA A 109 5.33 0.96 0.30
C ALA A 109 4.92 2.44 0.25
N SER A 110 4.99 3.16 1.38
CA SER A 110 4.63 4.59 1.43
C SER A 110 5.46 5.43 0.44
N ARG A 111 6.78 5.20 0.36
CA ARG A 111 7.66 5.87 -0.61
C ARG A 111 7.29 5.55 -2.04
N THR A 112 7.00 4.29 -2.36
CA THR A 112 6.56 3.88 -3.69
C THR A 112 5.26 4.57 -4.09
N LEU A 113 4.30 4.72 -3.17
CA LEU A 113 3.04 5.41 -3.44
C LEU A 113 3.27 6.90 -3.77
N VAL A 114 4.15 7.58 -3.03
CA VAL A 114 4.53 8.98 -3.31
C VAL A 114 5.19 9.12 -4.68
N GLU A 115 6.13 8.23 -5.00
CA GLU A 115 6.85 8.27 -6.29
C GLU A 115 5.93 7.93 -7.47
N SER A 116 5.01 6.99 -7.27
CA SER A 116 3.98 6.65 -8.25
C SER A 116 3.07 7.85 -8.50
N LYS A 117 2.58 8.51 -7.45
CA LYS A 117 1.83 9.77 -7.56
C LYS A 117 2.60 10.82 -8.36
N ARG A 118 3.89 11.03 -8.06
CA ARG A 118 4.73 12.01 -8.76
C ARG A 118 4.82 11.69 -10.25
N THR A 119 4.99 10.41 -10.59
CA THR A 119 5.02 9.92 -11.97
C THR A 119 3.68 10.17 -12.69
N LEU A 120 2.56 9.79 -12.07
CA LEU A 120 1.23 9.99 -12.65
C LEU A 120 0.90 11.47 -12.82
N SER A 121 1.33 12.32 -11.87
CA SER A 121 1.04 13.76 -11.89
C SER A 121 1.93 14.55 -12.85
N SER A 122 3.04 13.99 -13.35
CA SER A 122 4.01 14.70 -14.19
C SER A 122 3.54 14.88 -15.64
N THR A 123 2.34 15.41 -15.91
CA THR A 123 1.77 15.52 -17.27
C THR A 123 2.56 16.46 -18.19
N ASP A 124 2.78 16.02 -19.43
CA ASP A 124 3.38 16.84 -20.50
C ASP A 124 2.38 17.82 -21.14
N SER A 125 1.07 17.62 -20.92
CA SER A 125 0.04 18.57 -21.36
C SER A 125 0.21 19.90 -20.64
N SER A 126 0.29 20.98 -21.41
CA SER A 126 0.46 22.31 -20.81
C SER A 126 -0.77 22.66 -19.95
N ARG A 127 -0.51 23.25 -18.77
CA ARG A 127 -1.57 23.68 -17.84
C ARG A 127 -2.59 24.60 -18.52
N SER A 128 -2.15 25.40 -19.49
CA SER A 128 -3.01 26.27 -20.29
C SER A 128 -3.96 25.51 -21.22
N GLN A 129 -3.53 24.41 -21.84
CA GLN A 129 -4.40 23.56 -22.67
C GLN A 129 -5.48 22.87 -21.82
N LEU A 130 -5.11 22.34 -20.65
CA LEU A 130 -6.07 21.71 -19.75
C LEU A 130 -7.10 22.73 -19.24
N ASN A 131 -6.65 23.92 -18.83
CA ASN A 131 -7.54 24.98 -18.36
C ASN A 131 -8.54 25.43 -19.45
N LYS A 132 -8.13 25.47 -20.73
CA LYS A 132 -9.04 25.78 -21.85
C LYS A 132 -10.16 24.76 -22.00
N LEU A 133 -9.94 23.52 -21.57
CA LEU A 133 -10.94 22.44 -21.56
C LEU A 133 -11.74 22.39 -20.26
N GLY A 134 -11.54 23.34 -19.34
CA GLY A 134 -12.18 23.32 -18.02
C GLY A 134 -11.52 22.36 -17.04
N ILE A 135 -10.35 21.80 -17.35
CA ILE A 135 -9.62 20.88 -16.46
C ILE A 135 -8.54 21.67 -15.74
N THR A 136 -8.66 21.80 -14.42
CA THR A 136 -7.70 22.53 -13.59
C THR A 136 -7.01 21.61 -12.60
N ARG A 137 -5.70 21.81 -12.40
CA ARG A 137 -4.94 21.08 -11.37
C ARG A 137 -4.92 21.87 -10.07
N GLN A 138 -5.29 21.18 -8.99
CA GLN A 138 -5.29 21.70 -7.62
C GLN A 138 -3.91 21.53 -6.95
N GLN A 139 -3.71 22.21 -5.82
CA GLN A 139 -2.45 22.19 -5.07
C GLN A 139 -2.12 20.80 -4.50
N ASP A 140 -3.13 20.00 -4.16
CA ASP A 140 -2.98 18.63 -3.65
C ASP A 140 -2.60 17.61 -4.75
N GLY A 141 -2.58 18.06 -6.01
CA GLY A 141 -2.29 17.28 -7.21
C GLY A 141 -3.53 16.71 -7.92
N THR A 142 -4.73 16.89 -7.36
CA THR A 142 -5.98 16.43 -7.99
C THR A 142 -6.39 17.32 -9.17
N LEU A 143 -7.31 16.81 -9.99
CA LEU A 143 -7.91 17.51 -11.11
C LEU A 143 -9.36 17.90 -10.77
N ALA A 144 -9.76 19.09 -11.17
CA ALA A 144 -11.15 19.55 -11.15
C ALA A 144 -11.64 19.80 -12.57
N LEU A 145 -12.92 19.49 -12.81
CA LEU A 145 -13.59 19.66 -14.09
C LEU A 145 -14.67 20.74 -14.01
N ASP A 146 -14.60 21.70 -14.92
CA ASP A 146 -15.73 22.53 -15.31
C ASP A 146 -16.38 21.89 -16.55
N ALA A 147 -17.44 21.11 -16.31
CA ALA A 147 -18.13 20.38 -17.37
C ALA A 147 -18.79 21.32 -18.39
N SER A 148 -19.19 22.52 -17.99
CA SER A 148 -19.77 23.52 -18.89
C SER A 148 -18.73 24.09 -19.86
N VAL A 149 -17.51 24.35 -19.39
CA VAL A 149 -16.40 24.77 -20.26
C VAL A 149 -15.98 23.64 -21.21
N LEU A 150 -15.96 22.40 -20.73
CA LEU A 150 -15.68 21.24 -21.57
C LEU A 150 -16.72 21.07 -22.67
N GLN A 151 -18.02 21.15 -22.34
CA GLN A 151 -19.10 21.07 -23.32
C GLN A 151 -19.01 22.16 -24.39
N LYS A 152 -18.72 23.41 -23.98
CA LYS A 152 -18.48 24.52 -24.92
C LYS A 152 -17.29 24.24 -25.83
N SER A 153 -16.22 23.66 -25.31
CA SER A 153 -15.02 23.32 -26.10
C SER A 153 -15.30 22.22 -27.12
N LEU A 154 -16.08 21.20 -26.73
CA LEU A 154 -16.52 20.12 -27.61
C LEU A 154 -17.46 20.63 -28.72
N ALA A 155 -18.30 21.63 -28.44
CA ALA A 155 -19.17 22.24 -29.44
C ALA A 155 -18.40 23.15 -30.42
N ASN A 156 -17.44 23.93 -29.93
CA ASN A 156 -16.73 24.93 -30.72
C ASN A 156 -15.54 24.33 -31.52
N ALA A 157 -14.84 23.35 -30.94
CA ALA A 157 -13.63 22.76 -31.50
C ALA A 157 -13.52 21.27 -31.15
N PRO A 158 -14.40 20.41 -31.70
CA PRO A 158 -14.48 18.99 -31.34
C PRO A 158 -13.17 18.23 -31.60
N ASP A 159 -12.54 18.42 -32.77
CA ASP A 159 -11.30 17.71 -33.13
C ASP A 159 -10.14 18.11 -32.22
N ALA A 160 -9.93 19.40 -31.99
CA ALA A 160 -8.83 19.89 -31.14
C ALA A 160 -9.03 19.48 -29.67
N THR A 161 -10.27 19.52 -29.18
CA THR A 161 -10.64 19.09 -27.83
C THR A 161 -10.38 17.60 -27.65
N THR A 162 -10.92 16.77 -28.54
CA THR A 162 -10.76 15.31 -28.45
C THR A 162 -9.31 14.86 -28.68
N ALA A 163 -8.54 15.54 -29.53
CA ALA A 163 -7.11 15.29 -29.68
C ALA A 163 -6.33 15.57 -28.37
N THR A 164 -6.64 16.67 -27.70
CA THR A 164 -6.00 17.02 -26.41
C THR A 164 -6.36 16.02 -25.31
N LEU A 165 -7.63 15.63 -25.23
CA LEU A 165 -8.12 14.61 -24.29
C LEU A 165 -7.51 13.23 -24.59
N SER A 166 -7.47 12.83 -25.86
CA SER A 166 -6.84 11.58 -26.31
C SER A 166 -5.36 11.53 -25.90
N GLN A 167 -4.63 12.62 -26.12
CA GLN A 167 -3.22 12.70 -25.75
C GLN A 167 -3.03 12.61 -24.23
N LEU A 168 -3.87 13.30 -23.45
CA LEU A 168 -3.84 13.20 -21.98
C LEU A 168 -4.07 11.77 -21.52
N GLY A 169 -5.12 11.11 -22.05
CA GLY A 169 -5.44 9.71 -21.75
C GLY A 169 -4.29 8.76 -22.10
N LYS A 170 -3.69 8.89 -23.28
CA LYS A 170 -2.54 8.06 -23.71
C LYS A 170 -1.32 8.22 -22.81
N VAL A 171 -0.97 9.46 -22.46
CA VAL A 171 0.22 9.74 -21.64
C VAL A 171 0.05 9.20 -20.22
N ILE A 172 -1.12 9.43 -19.60
CA ILE A 172 -1.39 8.91 -18.26
C ILE A 172 -1.58 7.39 -18.28
N GLY A 173 -2.28 6.85 -19.27
CA GLY A 173 -2.48 5.41 -19.46
C GLY A 173 -1.16 4.67 -19.56
N LYS A 174 -0.24 5.11 -20.42
CA LYS A 174 1.09 4.53 -20.56
C LYS A 174 1.89 4.52 -19.25
N ARG A 175 1.76 5.58 -18.43
CA ARG A 175 2.44 5.66 -17.13
C ARG A 175 1.80 4.74 -16.10
N ALA A 176 0.47 4.69 -16.04
CA ALA A 176 -0.26 3.75 -15.20
C ALA A 176 0.11 2.30 -15.56
N GLU A 177 0.18 1.96 -16.84
CA GLU A 177 0.64 0.66 -17.32
C GLU A 177 2.10 0.37 -16.93
N SER A 178 2.99 1.38 -17.03
CA SER A 178 4.40 1.23 -16.61
C SER A 178 4.53 1.00 -15.10
N GLU A 179 3.65 1.57 -14.28
CA GLU A 179 3.59 1.32 -12.83
C GLU A 179 3.11 -0.11 -12.52
N LEU A 180 2.20 -0.64 -13.35
CA LEU A 180 1.56 -1.95 -13.18
C LEU A 180 2.32 -3.12 -13.81
N ALA A 181 3.24 -2.85 -14.74
CA ALA A 181 4.03 -3.86 -15.43
C ALA A 181 4.75 -4.80 -14.44
N ASP A 182 5.18 -5.97 -14.92
CA ASP A 182 5.82 -6.98 -14.07
C ASP A 182 7.06 -6.45 -13.33
N LYS A 183 7.83 -5.59 -14.01
CA LYS A 183 8.99 -4.86 -13.45
C LYS A 183 8.64 -3.43 -13.00
N GLY A 184 7.35 -3.09 -13.01
CA GLY A 184 6.82 -1.82 -12.56
C GLY A 184 6.97 -1.65 -11.05
N ARG A 185 7.04 -0.39 -10.61
CA ARG A 185 7.33 -0.04 -9.22
C ARG A 185 6.35 -0.66 -8.22
N LEU A 186 5.06 -0.73 -8.58
CA LEU A 186 4.03 -1.30 -7.70
C LEU A 186 4.19 -2.79 -7.51
N ASN A 187 4.58 -3.51 -8.57
CA ASN A 187 4.80 -4.94 -8.50
C ASN A 187 6.06 -5.27 -7.69
N VAL A 188 7.16 -4.56 -7.96
CA VAL A 188 8.42 -4.68 -7.21
C VAL A 188 8.21 -4.40 -5.71
N ALA A 189 7.47 -3.34 -5.37
CA ALA A 189 7.18 -3.02 -3.98
C ALA A 189 6.30 -4.07 -3.30
N SER A 190 5.31 -4.62 -4.02
CA SER A 190 4.43 -5.68 -3.51
C SER A 190 5.20 -6.97 -3.23
N THR A 191 6.07 -7.39 -4.16
CA THR A 191 6.95 -8.56 -3.98
C THR A 191 7.88 -8.37 -2.78
N LYS A 192 8.58 -7.24 -2.72
CA LYS A 192 9.51 -6.94 -1.62
C LYS A 192 8.82 -6.90 -0.25
N SER A 193 7.61 -6.34 -0.18
CA SER A 193 6.84 -6.31 1.07
C SER A 193 6.37 -7.71 1.47
N SER A 194 6.00 -8.54 0.49
CA SER A 194 5.61 -9.94 0.71
C SER A 194 6.77 -10.82 1.19
N GLU A 195 7.95 -10.69 0.55
CA GLU A 195 9.19 -11.36 0.98
C GLU A 195 9.57 -10.98 2.41
N ARG A 196 9.48 -9.68 2.74
CA ARG A 196 9.76 -9.18 4.09
C ARG A 196 8.75 -9.70 5.11
N ALA A 197 7.46 -9.72 4.78
CA ALA A 197 6.45 -10.29 5.65
C ALA A 197 6.69 -11.79 5.92
N LEU A 198 7.14 -12.54 4.91
CA LEU A 198 7.52 -13.94 5.04
C LEU A 198 8.74 -14.11 5.96
N ALA A 199 9.78 -13.30 5.75
CA ALA A 199 10.98 -13.32 6.58
C ALA A 199 10.67 -12.99 8.06
N LEU A 200 9.80 -12.00 8.32
CA LEU A 200 9.36 -11.66 9.67
C LEU A 200 8.59 -12.81 10.34
N LYS A 201 7.73 -13.53 9.60
CA LYS A 201 7.06 -14.72 10.11
C LYS A 201 8.05 -15.85 10.44
N GLN A 202 9.05 -16.06 9.59
CA GLN A 202 10.11 -17.05 9.87
C GLN A 202 10.93 -16.67 11.11
N GLN A 203 11.28 -15.38 11.26
CA GLN A 203 11.97 -14.88 12.46
C GLN A 203 11.12 -15.05 13.72
N GLN A 204 9.81 -14.78 13.65
CA GLN A 204 8.89 -15.01 14.76
C GLN A 204 8.88 -16.49 15.19
N SER A 205 8.81 -17.41 14.22
CA SER A 205 8.82 -18.86 14.46
C SER A 205 10.15 -19.36 15.05
N ALA A 206 11.27 -18.88 14.51
CA ALA A 206 12.60 -19.21 15.02
C ALA A 206 12.82 -18.71 16.45
N LEU A 207 12.33 -17.51 16.77
CA LEU A 207 12.43 -16.94 18.11
C LEU A 207 11.58 -17.71 19.13
N LEU A 208 10.37 -18.13 18.74
CA LEU A 208 9.52 -18.98 19.58
C LEU A 208 10.13 -20.37 19.80
N SER A 209 10.72 -20.96 18.76
CA SER A 209 11.43 -22.24 18.86
C SER A 209 12.64 -22.15 19.78
N ALA A 210 13.48 -21.13 19.60
CA ALA A 210 14.65 -20.88 20.45
C ALA A 210 14.25 -20.67 21.91
N ALA A 211 13.19 -19.90 22.17
CA ALA A 211 12.66 -19.71 23.51
C ALA A 211 12.19 -21.02 24.15
N THR A 212 11.51 -21.87 23.37
CA THR A 212 11.05 -23.18 23.83
C THR A 212 12.23 -24.07 24.23
N SER A 213 13.29 -24.11 23.41
CA SER A 213 14.52 -24.84 23.74
C SER A 213 15.22 -24.30 24.99
N MET A 214 15.28 -22.98 25.16
CA MET A 214 15.86 -22.35 26.37
C MET A 214 15.06 -22.69 27.64
N SER A 215 13.73 -22.67 27.56
CA SER A 215 12.84 -23.05 28.66
C SER A 215 13.03 -24.53 29.06
N GLN A 216 13.18 -25.42 28.09
CA GLN A 216 13.47 -26.84 28.34
C GLN A 216 14.86 -27.06 28.96
N ALA A 217 15.87 -26.29 28.55
CA ALA A 217 17.20 -26.34 29.15
C ALA A 217 17.22 -25.80 30.60
N GLN A 218 16.48 -24.73 30.90
CA GLN A 218 16.35 -24.18 32.26
C GLN A 218 15.62 -25.14 33.21
N THR A 219 14.55 -25.78 32.74
CA THR A 219 13.82 -26.78 33.54
C THR A 219 14.65 -28.05 33.77
N SER A 220 15.44 -28.48 32.79
CA SER A 220 16.34 -29.63 32.93
C SER A 220 17.50 -29.38 33.90
N SER A 221 18.09 -28.19 33.88
CA SER A 221 19.16 -27.80 34.82
C SER A 221 18.64 -27.64 36.27
N ALA A 222 17.44 -27.06 36.45
CA ALA A 222 16.79 -26.97 37.75
C ALA A 222 16.43 -28.35 38.33
N SER A 223 15.97 -29.28 37.49
CA SER A 223 15.69 -30.68 37.86
C SER A 223 16.94 -31.42 38.33
N TRP A 224 18.07 -31.22 37.64
CA TRP A 224 19.34 -31.85 38.03
C TRP A 224 19.90 -31.28 39.34
N ALA A 225 19.86 -29.96 39.52
CA ALA A 225 20.26 -29.30 40.77
C ALA A 225 19.39 -29.76 41.97
N SER A 226 18.08 -29.92 41.75
CA SER A 226 17.16 -30.42 42.77
C SER A 226 17.43 -31.87 43.15
N LYS A 227 17.73 -32.74 42.16
CA LYS A 227 18.12 -34.14 42.41
C LYS A 227 19.46 -34.28 43.14
N GLN A 228 20.44 -33.45 42.80
CA GLN A 228 21.73 -33.39 43.51
C GLN A 228 21.58 -32.91 44.96
N ALA A 229 20.71 -31.92 45.20
CA ALA A 229 20.42 -31.43 46.56
C ALA A 229 19.73 -32.52 47.41
N LEU A 230 18.77 -33.25 46.84
CA LEU A 230 18.10 -34.37 47.51
C LEU A 230 19.07 -35.52 47.82
N LEU A 231 19.95 -35.89 46.89
CA LEU A 231 20.96 -36.93 47.12
C LEU A 231 21.95 -36.58 48.22
N LYS A 232 22.34 -35.29 48.33
CA LYS A 232 23.19 -34.82 49.44
C LYS A 232 22.47 -34.83 50.78
N TYR A 233 21.18 -34.53 50.81
CA TYR A 233 20.37 -34.53 52.03
C TYR A 233 20.06 -35.94 52.53
N SER A 234 19.88 -36.91 51.64
CA SER A 234 19.63 -38.33 52.00
C SER A 234 20.88 -39.13 52.36
N ALA A 235 22.08 -38.51 52.27
CA ALA A 235 23.36 -39.13 52.60
C ALA A 235 23.98 -38.58 53.90
N SER A 236 23.21 -37.79 54.67
CA SER A 236 23.52 -37.33 56.03
C SER A 236 22.63 -38.06 57.04
#